data_AF-A0A931QC12-F1
#
_entry.id   AF-A0A931QC12-F1
#
_cell.length_a   1.000
_cell.length_b   1.000
_cell.length_c   1.000
_cell.angle_alpha   90.00
_cell.angle_beta   90.00
_cell.angle_gamma   90.00
#
_symmetry.space_group_name_H-M   'P 1'
#
loop_
_entity.id
_entity.type
_entity.pdbx_description
1 polymer ?
#
loop_
_entity_poly.entity_id
_entity_poly.type
_entity_poly.pdbx_seq_one_letter_code
_entity_poly.pdbx_strand_id
1 'polypeptide(L)' 'MADTAVIPVTSRKDWSGDQEVRWCPGCGDYSILTAVQLLMPELGVRRENTV' A
#
# COMPACT_ATOMS: atom_id res chain seq x y z
N MET A 1 -3.02 -19.64 -15.73
CA MET A 1 -4.38 -19.08 -15.70
C MET A 1 -4.49 -18.22 -14.47
N ALA A 2 -4.33 -16.89 -14.61
CA ALA A 2 -4.57 -15.98 -13.50
C ALA A 2 -6.08 -16.01 -13.23
N ASP A 3 -6.40 -16.48 -12.03
CA ASP A 3 -7.73 -16.54 -11.48
C ASP A 3 -8.49 -15.22 -11.74
N THR A 4 -9.56 -15.29 -12.53
CA THR A 4 -10.44 -14.18 -12.93
C THR A 4 -11.31 -13.71 -11.74
N ALA A 5 -10.81 -13.87 -10.52
CA ALA A 5 -11.43 -13.38 -9.31
C ALA A 5 -11.43 -11.85 -9.30
N VAL A 6 -12.60 -11.30 -8.97
CA VAL A 6 -12.84 -9.86 -8.82
C VAL A 6 -11.79 -9.27 -7.89
N ILE A 7 -11.06 -8.26 -8.37
CA ILE A 7 -10.08 -7.55 -7.56
C ILE A 7 -10.85 -6.61 -6.62
N PRO A 8 -10.75 -6.79 -5.30
CA PRO A 8 -11.46 -5.93 -4.37
C PRO A 8 -10.95 -4.50 -4.48
N VAL A 9 -11.87 -3.53 -4.48
CA VAL A 9 -11.50 -2.12 -4.38
C VAL A 9 -10.89 -1.91 -3.00
N THR A 10 -9.65 -1.44 -2.97
CA THR A 10 -8.93 -1.11 -1.74
C THR A 10 -8.78 0.40 -1.61
N SER A 11 -8.44 0.86 -0.41
CA SER A 11 -8.14 2.24 -0.08
C SER A 11 -6.73 2.34 0.50
N ARG A 12 -6.20 3.56 0.62
CA ARG A 12 -4.91 3.80 1.28
C ARG A 12 -4.80 3.08 2.64
N LYS A 13 -5.89 3.05 3.42
CA LYS A 13 -5.92 2.44 4.75
C LYS A 13 -5.61 0.94 4.71
N ASP A 14 -6.02 0.25 3.65
CA ASP A 14 -5.79 -1.20 3.47
C ASP A 14 -4.32 -1.52 3.15
N TRP A 15 -3.53 -0.50 2.78
CA TRP A 15 -2.11 -0.56 2.46
C TRP A 15 -1.22 0.09 3.53
N SER A 16 -1.82 0.54 4.64
CA SER A 16 -1.10 1.07 5.80
C SER A 16 -0.94 -0.01 6.87
N GLY A 17 0.24 -0.07 7.49
CA GLY A 17 0.49 -0.92 8.64
C GLY A 17 -0.12 -0.36 9.93
N ASP A 18 -0.29 -1.23 10.93
CA ASP A 18 -0.72 -0.88 12.28
C ASP A 18 0.44 -0.45 13.19
N GLN A 19 1.67 -0.61 12.73
CA GLN A 19 2.88 -0.22 13.44
C GLN A 19 3.16 1.27 13.30
N GLU A 20 3.62 1.87 14.39
CA GLU A 20 4.10 3.25 14.39
C GLU A 20 5.42 3.35 13.61
N VAL A 21 5.51 4.36 12.73
CA VAL A 21 6.72 4.64 11.95
C VAL A 21 7.71 5.44 12.82
N ARG A 22 8.80 4.78 13.22
CA ARG A 22 9.83 5.32 14.13
C ARG A 22 11.02 5.98 13.44
N TRP A 23 10.80 6.62 12.28
CA TRP A 23 11.86 7.34 11.57
C TRP A 23 12.13 8.71 12.20
N CYS A 24 13.29 9.30 11.88
CA CYS A 24 13.64 10.64 12.37
C CYS A 24 12.69 11.71 11.81
N PRO A 25 12.29 12.73 12.59
CA PRO A 25 11.44 13.81 12.09
C PRO A 25 12.10 14.50 10.89
N GLY A 26 11.34 14.63 9.80
CA GLY A 26 11.84 15.20 8.53
C GLY A 26 12.54 14.19 7.60
N CYS A 27 12.58 12.90 7.94
CA CYS A 27 13.08 11.88 7.02
C CYS A 27 12.26 11.85 5.72
N GLY A 28 12.92 11.86 4.56
CA GLY A 28 12.25 11.80 3.26
C GLY A 28 11.47 10.49 3.03
N ASP A 29 11.80 9.43 3.77
CA ASP A 29 11.12 8.14 3.66
C ASP A 29 9.63 8.23 3.98
N TYR A 30 9.20 9.19 4.82
CA TYR A 30 7.78 9.46 5.07
C TYR A 30 7.02 9.79 3.79
N SER A 31 7.64 10.55 2.89
CA SER A 31 7.06 10.90 1.59
C SER A 31 7.01 9.70 0.66
N ILE A 32 8.04 8.87 0.66
CA ILE A 32 8.10 7.63 -0.14
C ILE A 32 7.01 6.66 0.32
N LEU A 33 6.92 6.39 1.63
CA LEU A 33 5.88 5.53 2.20
C LEU A 33 4.48 6.03 1.85
N THR A 34 4.26 7.34 1.96
CA THR A 34 2.97 7.96 1.61
C THR A 34 2.63 7.78 0.13
N ALA A 35 3.60 8.00 -0.77
CA ALA A 35 3.39 7.84 -2.20
C ALA A 35 3.04 6.39 -2.56
N VAL A 36 3.76 5.41 -1.99
CA VAL A 36 3.47 3.98 -2.20
C VAL A 36 2.05 3.66 -1.73
N GLN A 37 1.68 4.02 -0.50
CA GLN A 37 0.35 3.73 0.05
C GLN A 37 -0.80 4.36 -0.76
N LEU A 38 -0.57 5.51 -1.40
CA LEU A 38 -1.56 6.16 -2.26
C LEU A 38 -1.69 5.48 -3.62
N LEU A 39 -0.59 4.97 -4.18
CA LEU A 39 -0.57 4.35 -5.50
C LEU A 39 -1.15 2.92 -5.48
N MET A 40 -0.94 2.16 -4.41
CA MET A 40 -1.31 0.73 -4.37
C MET A 40 -2.78 0.43 -4.74
N PRO A 41 -3.79 1.20 -4.28
CA PRO A 41 -5.18 1.02 -4.72
C PRO A 41 -5.42 1.11 -6.22
N GLU A 42 -4.58 1.87 -6.95
CA GLU A 42 -4.75 2.17 -8.36
C GLU A 42 -4.15 1.09 -9.28
N LEU A 43 -3.26 0.25 -8.74
CA LEU A 43 -2.52 -0.74 -9.54
C LEU A 43 -3.37 -1.94 -9.99
N GLY A 44 -4.59 -2.10 -9.46
CA GLY A 44 -5.46 -3.22 -9.82
C GLY A 44 -4.84 -4.57 -9.48
N VAL A 45 -4.12 -4.66 -8.35
CA VAL A 45 -3.51 -5.91 -7.86
C VAL A 45 -4.14 -6.32 -6.54
N ARG A 46 -4.19 -7.62 -6.28
CA ARG A 46 -4.62 -8.13 -4.97
C ARG A 46 -3.51 -7.97 -3.94
N ARG A 47 -3.88 -7.58 -2.71
CA ARG A 47 -2.94 -7.25 -1.63
C ARG A 47 -2.05 -8.42 -1.24
N GLU A 48 -2.60 -9.63 -1.22
CA GLU A 48 -1.89 -10.86 -0.91
C GLU A 48 -0.83 -11.27 -1.96
N ASN A 49 -0.80 -10.61 -3.11
CA ASN A 49 0.23 -10.80 -4.13
C ASN A 49 1.40 -9.81 -4.00
N THR A 50 1.37 -8.92 -3.01
CA THR A 50 2.42 -7.93 -2.72
C THR A 50 3.21 -8.35 -1.47
N VAL A 51 4.53 -8.23 -1.51
CA VAL A 51 5.46 -8.65 -0.44
C VAL A 51 5.89 -7.53 0.50
#